data_AF-C6F113-F1
#
_entry.id   AF-C6F113-F1
#
_cell.length_a   1.000
_cell.length_b   1.000
_cell.length_c   1.000
_cell.angle_alpha   90.00
_cell.angle_beta   90.00
_cell.angle_gamma   90.00
#
_symmetry.space_group_name_H-M   'P 1'
#
loop_
_entity.id
_entity.type
_entity.pdbx_description
1 polymer ?
#
loop_
_entity_poly.entity_id
_entity_poly.type
_entity_poly.pdbx_seq_one_letter_code
_entity_poly.pdbx_strand_id
1 'polypeptide(L)'
;KMYLMLDNKRKEVVLKIIELLNVTELTQKALINDELVEWKQRQQSACIGGPPNACLDQLQNWFTIVAESLQQVRQQLKKLEELEQKYTYEHDPITKNKQGLWDRTFSLFQQLIQSSFVVERQPCMPTHPQRPLVLKTGVQFTVKLRLLVKLQELNYNLKVKVLFDKDVNERNTVKGFRKFNILGTHTKVMNMEESTNGSLAAEFRHLQLKEQKNAGTRTNEGPLIVTEELHSLSFETQLCQPGLVIDLETTSLPVVVISNVSQLPSGWASILWYNMLVTEPRNLSFLLNPPCARWSQLSEVLSWQFSSVTKKVSMVDTPPCSEKNYLGPNARPDGFHSWDKVLVGKHKRIKNFP
;
A
#
# COMPACT_ATOMS: atom_id res chain seq x y z
N LYS A 1 26.63 43.58 26.79
CA LYS A 1 27.39 42.55 26.02
C LYS A 1 26.73 41.17 26.08
N MET A 2 26.45 40.63 27.27
CA MET A 2 25.82 39.29 27.43
C MET A 2 24.42 39.16 26.80
N TYR A 3 23.53 40.14 27.00
CA TYR A 3 22.17 40.13 26.42
C TYR A 3 22.15 40.15 24.89
N LEU A 4 22.97 41.00 24.26
CA LEU A 4 23.10 41.07 22.81
C LEU A 4 23.67 39.76 22.21
N MET A 5 24.63 39.14 22.91
CA MET A 5 25.17 37.85 22.50
C MET A 5 24.12 36.73 22.57
N LEU A 6 23.29 36.71 23.62
CA LEU A 6 22.23 35.74 23.78
C LEU A 6 21.13 35.91 22.71
N ASP A 7 20.68 37.14 22.44
CA ASP A 7 19.73 37.43 21.37
C ASP A 7 20.26 36.96 19.99
N ASN A 8 21.50 37.31 19.65
CA ASN A 8 22.13 36.87 18.41
C ASN A 8 22.18 35.34 18.31
N LYS A 9 22.49 34.64 19.41
CA LYS A 9 22.52 33.17 19.42
C LYS A 9 21.13 32.55 19.32
N ARG A 10 20.10 33.13 19.95
CA ARG A 10 18.72 32.68 19.79
C ARG A 10 18.24 32.85 18.35
N LYS A 11 18.52 34.00 17.72
CA LYS A 11 18.24 34.24 16.29
C LYS A 11 18.96 33.23 15.39
N GLU A 12 20.25 32.99 15.63
CA GLU A 12 21.03 32.03 14.85
C GLU A 12 20.44 30.62 14.92
N VAL A 13 20.10 30.15 16.12
CA VAL A 13 19.51 28.81 16.31
C VAL A 13 18.14 28.70 15.64
N VAL A 14 17.27 29.70 15.82
CA VAL A 14 15.95 29.73 15.19
C VAL A 14 16.06 29.68 13.67
N LEU A 15 16.97 30.47 13.07
CA LEU A 15 17.21 30.46 11.62
C LEU A 15 17.69 29.10 11.12
N LYS A 16 18.63 28.46 11.83
CA LYS A 16 19.11 27.11 11.48
C LYS A 16 18.02 26.04 11.57
N ILE A 17 17.11 26.14 12.55
CA ILE A 17 15.96 25.22 12.64
C ILE A 17 15.02 25.44 11.44
N ILE A 18 14.74 26.69 11.07
CA ILE A 18 13.92 27.00 9.89
C ILE A 18 14.52 26.40 8.62
N GLU A 19 15.84 26.60 8.41
CA GLU A 19 16.56 26.05 7.27
C GLU A 19 16.54 24.52 7.26
N LEU A 20 16.79 23.88 8.41
CA LEU A 20 16.72 22.43 8.55
C LEU A 20 15.32 21.89 8.21
N LEU A 21 14.25 22.55 8.66
CA LEU A 21 12.88 22.14 8.32
C LEU A 21 12.58 22.31 6.83
N ASN A 22 13.12 23.35 6.17
CA ASN A 22 12.98 23.53 4.73
C ASN A 22 13.64 22.39 3.95
N VAL A 23 14.88 22.03 4.30
CA VAL A 23 15.60 20.92 3.66
C VAL A 23 14.88 19.60 3.93
N THR A 24 14.45 19.38 5.18
CA THR A 24 13.72 18.17 5.59
C THR A 24 12.45 18.00 4.78
N GLU A 25 11.68 19.07 4.57
CA GLU A 25 10.46 19.04 3.77
C GLU A 25 10.73 18.65 2.30
N LEU A 26 11.79 19.18 1.70
CA LEU A 26 12.19 18.82 0.33
C LEU A 26 12.60 17.35 0.23
N THR A 27 13.46 16.88 1.15
CA THR A 27 13.89 15.48 1.21
C THR A 27 12.71 14.54 1.45
N GLN A 28 11.80 14.91 2.35
CA GLN A 28 10.62 14.12 2.67
C GLN A 28 9.66 14.01 1.46
N LYS A 29 9.51 15.08 0.66
CA LYS A 29 8.70 15.04 -0.56
C LYS A 29 9.26 14.02 -1.56
N ALA A 30 10.57 14.04 -1.83
CA ALA A 30 11.21 13.05 -2.71
C ALA A 30 11.06 11.62 -2.16
N LEU A 31 11.29 11.43 -0.86
CA LEU A 31 11.19 10.12 -0.22
C LEU A 31 9.77 9.52 -0.29
N ILE A 32 8.74 10.33 -0.06
CA ILE A 32 7.35 9.87 0.00
C ILE A 32 6.71 9.78 -1.39
N ASN A 33 6.93 10.77 -2.25
CA ASN A 33 6.20 10.88 -3.51
C ASN A 33 6.90 10.18 -4.68
N ASP A 34 8.22 9.98 -4.59
CA ASP A 34 8.98 9.33 -5.65
C ASP A 34 9.41 7.93 -5.20
N GLU A 35 10.34 7.82 -4.26
CA GLU A 35 10.97 6.55 -3.86
C GLU A 35 9.96 5.53 -3.30
N LEU A 36 9.07 5.96 -2.41
CA LEU A 36 8.03 5.09 -1.84
C LEU A 36 6.97 4.71 -2.89
N VAL A 37 6.60 5.63 -3.79
CA VAL A 37 5.60 5.36 -4.83
C VAL A 37 6.17 4.37 -5.85
N GLU A 38 7.40 4.56 -6.29
CA GLU A 38 8.09 3.61 -7.16
C GLU A 38 8.20 2.23 -6.52
N TRP A 39 8.52 2.15 -5.22
CA TRP A 39 8.54 0.87 -4.52
C TRP A 39 7.16 0.20 -4.50
N LYS A 40 6.07 0.96 -4.31
CA LYS A 40 4.70 0.43 -4.37
C LYS A 40 4.36 -0.08 -5.78
N GLN A 41 4.77 0.62 -6.83
CA GLN A 41 4.59 0.17 -8.22
C GLN A 41 5.39 -1.11 -8.51
N ARG A 42 6.64 -1.18 -8.05
CA ARG A 42 7.46 -2.39 -8.14
C ARG A 42 6.83 -3.56 -7.38
N GLN A 43 6.23 -3.31 -6.22
CA GLN A 43 5.50 -4.32 -5.46
C GLN A 43 4.27 -4.84 -6.24
N GLN A 44 3.51 -3.96 -6.90
CA GLN A 44 2.38 -4.35 -7.76
C GLN A 44 2.83 -5.31 -8.88
N SER A 45 3.89 -4.92 -9.62
CA SER A 45 4.47 -5.75 -10.68
C SER A 45 5.01 -7.09 -10.16
N ALA A 46 5.70 -7.08 -9.02
CA ALA A 46 6.20 -8.30 -8.39
C ALA A 46 5.05 -9.24 -7.97
N CYS A 47 3.91 -8.71 -7.54
CA CYS A 47 2.74 -9.52 -7.18
C CYS A 47 2.21 -10.32 -8.37
N ILE A 48 2.32 -9.79 -9.59
CA ILE A 48 1.89 -10.46 -10.83
C ILE A 48 3.01 -11.24 -11.53
N GLY A 49 4.14 -11.46 -10.86
CA GLY A 49 5.25 -12.28 -11.36
C GLY A 49 6.36 -11.51 -12.08
N GLY A 50 6.32 -10.18 -12.05
CA GLY A 50 7.41 -9.34 -12.53
C GLY A 50 8.69 -9.46 -11.71
N PRO A 51 9.70 -8.62 -12.00
CA PRO A 51 10.98 -8.63 -11.29
C PRO A 51 10.79 -8.60 -9.77
N PRO A 52 11.64 -9.32 -9.00
CA PRO A 52 11.51 -9.39 -7.55
C PRO A 52 11.60 -7.98 -6.95
N ASN A 53 10.75 -7.72 -5.96
CA ASN A 53 10.70 -6.41 -5.32
C ASN A 53 12.01 -6.11 -4.59
N ALA A 54 12.46 -4.86 -4.67
CA ALA A 54 13.63 -4.39 -3.93
C ALA A 54 13.36 -4.44 -2.42
N CYS A 55 14.40 -4.74 -1.64
CA CYS A 55 14.28 -4.78 -0.19
C CYS A 55 13.91 -3.41 0.38
N LEU A 56 13.02 -3.39 1.38
CA LEU A 56 12.60 -2.19 2.09
C LEU A 56 13.70 -1.57 2.98
N ASP A 57 14.86 -2.22 3.14
CA ASP A 57 15.88 -1.79 4.10
C ASP A 57 16.45 -0.40 3.78
N GLN A 58 16.65 -0.07 2.50
CA GLN A 58 17.11 1.25 2.07
C GLN A 58 16.09 2.34 2.40
N LEU A 59 14.82 2.12 2.06
CA LEU A 59 13.72 3.02 2.42
C LEU A 59 13.64 3.16 3.94
N GLN A 60 13.63 2.04 4.68
CA GLN A 60 13.57 2.06 6.14
C GLN A 60 14.71 2.88 6.75
N ASN A 61 15.93 2.77 6.22
CA ASN A 61 17.05 3.59 6.68
C ASN A 61 16.77 5.09 6.48
N TRP A 62 16.35 5.50 5.27
CA TRP A 62 16.03 6.90 4.99
C TRP A 62 14.87 7.44 5.84
N PHE A 63 13.77 6.68 5.94
CA PHE A 63 12.63 7.03 6.79
C PHE A 63 13.04 7.19 8.26
N THR A 64 13.89 6.29 8.76
CA THR A 64 14.35 6.33 10.16
C THR A 64 15.23 7.53 10.43
N ILE A 65 16.22 7.82 9.57
CA ILE A 65 17.12 8.97 9.74
C ILE A 65 16.34 10.30 9.76
N VAL A 66 15.38 10.47 8.85
CA VAL A 66 14.55 11.68 8.81
C VAL A 66 13.65 11.77 10.05
N ALA A 67 13.08 10.64 10.50
CA ALA A 67 12.25 10.60 11.70
C ALA A 67 13.05 10.95 12.97
N GLU A 68 14.26 10.39 13.14
CA GLU A 68 15.16 10.70 14.25
C GLU A 68 15.56 12.18 14.24
N SER A 69 15.86 12.74 13.05
CA SER A 69 16.17 14.16 12.89
C SER A 69 15.01 15.05 13.34
N LEU A 70 13.77 14.72 12.95
CA LEU A 70 12.57 15.45 13.37
C LEU A 70 12.30 15.31 14.88
N GLN A 71 12.51 14.12 15.46
CA GLN A 71 12.41 13.93 16.90
C GLN A 71 13.48 14.74 17.66
N GLN A 72 14.69 14.84 17.13
CA GLN A 72 15.76 15.66 17.70
C GLN A 72 15.39 17.16 17.64
N VAL A 73 14.82 17.64 16.53
CA VAL A 73 14.30 19.02 16.43
C VAL A 73 13.21 19.25 17.48
N ARG A 74 12.27 18.31 17.65
CA ARG A 74 11.24 18.38 18.71
C ARG A 74 11.87 18.53 20.10
N GLN A 75 12.94 17.81 20.41
CA GLN A 75 13.67 17.96 21.68
C GLN A 75 14.39 19.31 21.80
N GLN A 76 14.97 19.82 20.71
CA GLN A 76 15.61 21.14 20.69
C GLN A 76 14.59 22.26 20.93
N LEU A 77 13.40 22.16 20.33
CA LEU A 77 12.31 23.11 20.55
C LEU A 77 11.87 23.11 22.02
N LYS A 78 11.69 21.94 22.66
CA LYS A 78 11.41 21.86 24.12
C LYS A 78 12.46 22.59 24.95
N LYS A 79 13.75 22.40 24.64
CA LYS A 79 14.84 23.10 25.34
C LYS A 79 14.80 24.61 25.12
N LEU A 80 14.42 25.08 23.93
CA LEU A 80 14.24 26.52 23.68
C LEU A 80 13.11 27.09 24.55
N GLU A 81 12.02 26.36 24.75
CA GLU A 81 10.96 26.76 25.67
C GLU A 81 11.42 26.84 27.12
N GLU A 82 12.20 25.86 27.59
CA GLU A 82 12.77 25.89 28.94
C GLU A 82 13.69 27.10 29.15
N LEU A 83 14.42 27.52 28.10
CA LEU A 83 15.27 28.71 28.12
C LEU A 83 14.46 30.01 28.09
N GLU A 84 13.35 30.04 27.36
CA GLU A 84 12.39 31.14 27.36
C GLU A 84 11.75 31.33 28.74
N GLN A 85 11.34 30.23 29.39
CA GLN A 85 10.77 30.27 30.75
C GLN A 85 11.75 30.84 31.79
N LYS A 86 13.05 30.59 31.60
CA LYS A 86 14.12 31.12 32.49
C LYS A 86 14.41 32.59 32.19
N TYR A 87 14.35 33.00 30.93
CA TYR A 87 14.63 34.37 30.51
C TYR A 87 13.97 34.69 29.17
N THR A 88 13.12 35.72 29.16
CA THR A 88 12.48 36.27 27.97
C THR A 88 12.58 37.80 27.97
N TYR A 89 12.31 38.42 26.83
CA TYR A 89 12.40 39.87 26.61
C TYR A 89 11.53 40.29 25.43
N GLU A 90 11.33 41.60 25.28
CA GLU A 90 10.58 42.15 24.17
C GLU A 90 11.22 41.75 22.83
N HIS A 91 10.40 41.22 21.92
CA HIS A 91 10.83 40.71 20.62
C HIS A 91 11.75 39.48 20.62
N ASP A 92 11.73 38.66 21.68
CA ASP A 92 12.47 37.39 21.72
C ASP A 92 12.12 36.50 20.51
N PRO A 93 13.12 36.09 19.69
CA PRO A 93 12.90 35.23 18.53
C PRO A 93 12.34 33.85 18.91
N ILE A 94 12.60 33.35 20.12
CA ILE A 94 12.03 32.07 20.57
C ILE A 94 10.51 32.21 20.69
N THR A 95 10.03 33.18 21.47
CA THR A 95 8.60 33.43 21.66
C THR A 95 7.87 33.68 20.34
N LYS A 96 8.48 34.43 19.41
CA LYS A 96 7.88 34.71 18.10
C LYS A 96 7.72 33.48 17.20
N ASN A 97 8.70 32.57 17.20
CA ASN A 97 8.75 31.46 16.22
C ASN A 97 8.35 30.11 16.81
N LYS A 98 8.27 29.99 18.14
CA LYS A 98 8.01 28.75 18.88
C LYS A 98 6.85 27.96 18.29
N GLN A 99 5.65 28.56 18.21
CA GLN A 99 4.46 27.85 17.78
C GLN A 99 4.57 27.37 16.33
N GLY A 100 5.00 28.25 15.41
CA GLY A 100 5.14 27.90 14.00
C GLY A 100 6.17 26.80 13.74
N LEU A 101 7.29 26.79 14.49
CA LEU A 101 8.29 25.73 14.39
C LEU A 101 7.78 24.39 14.94
N TRP A 102 7.03 24.43 16.05
CA TRP A 102 6.41 23.25 16.63
C TRP A 102 5.40 22.60 15.69
N ASP A 103 4.45 23.39 15.19
CA ASP A 103 3.39 22.90 14.31
C ASP A 103 3.98 22.34 13.01
N ARG A 104 4.98 23.03 12.44
CA ARG A 104 5.66 22.56 11.23
C ARG A 104 6.43 21.26 11.46
N THR A 105 7.15 21.14 12.57
CA THR A 105 7.87 19.90 12.93
C THR A 105 6.90 18.74 13.13
N PHE A 106 5.77 19.00 13.81
CA PHE A 106 4.72 18.01 14.01
C PHE A 106 4.10 17.57 12.69
N SER A 107 3.74 18.50 11.80
CA SER A 107 3.15 18.18 10.49
C SER A 107 4.08 17.33 9.63
N LEU A 108 5.38 17.66 9.58
CA LEU A 108 6.37 16.87 8.85
C LEU A 108 6.49 15.46 9.43
N PHE A 109 6.61 15.35 10.75
CA PHE A 109 6.71 14.05 11.43
C PHE A 109 5.45 13.21 11.23
N GLN A 110 4.26 13.82 11.33
CA GLN A 110 2.97 13.16 11.10
C GLN A 110 2.88 12.59 9.69
N GLN A 111 3.17 13.39 8.67
CA GLN A 111 3.12 12.94 7.29
C GLN A 111 4.15 11.82 7.02
N LEU A 112 5.35 11.92 7.60
CA LEU A 112 6.40 10.92 7.44
C LEU A 112 5.97 9.58 8.05
N ILE A 113 5.47 9.60 9.28
CA ILE A 113 5.11 8.37 9.99
C ILE A 113 3.87 7.70 9.38
N GLN A 114 2.88 8.49 8.94
CA GLN A 114 1.71 7.99 8.19
C GLN A 114 2.14 7.31 6.88
N SER A 115 3.04 7.95 6.13
CA SER A 115 3.54 7.38 4.86
C SER A 115 4.43 6.16 5.05
N SER A 116 5.08 6.05 6.22
CA SER A 116 5.95 4.91 6.56
C SER A 116 5.19 3.62 6.86
N PHE A 117 3.86 3.69 7.07
CA PHE A 117 3.04 2.52 7.37
C PHE A 117 2.59 1.83 6.08
N VAL A 118 3.20 0.68 5.78
CA VAL A 118 3.04 0.00 4.49
C VAL A 118 2.71 -1.48 4.65
N VAL A 119 2.05 -2.02 3.63
CA VAL A 119 1.87 -3.47 3.46
C VAL A 119 3.14 -4.03 2.83
N GLU A 120 4.00 -4.68 3.62
CA GLU A 120 5.25 -5.29 3.13
C GLU A 120 4.96 -6.56 2.29
N ARG A 121 4.04 -7.41 2.76
CA ARG A 121 3.59 -8.60 2.03
C ARG A 121 2.08 -8.54 1.85
N GLN A 122 1.66 -8.45 0.60
CA GLN A 122 0.25 -8.41 0.20
C GLN A 122 -0.52 -9.67 0.61
N PRO A 123 -1.85 -9.59 0.78
CA PRO A 123 -2.70 -10.72 1.13
C PRO A 123 -2.49 -11.94 0.23
N CYS A 124 -2.13 -13.08 0.83
CA CYS A 124 -1.85 -14.30 0.07
C CYS A 124 -2.21 -15.56 0.86
N MET A 125 -2.78 -16.56 0.18
CA MET A 125 -3.01 -17.88 0.76
C MET A 125 -1.72 -18.71 0.71
N PRO A 126 -1.24 -19.26 1.84
CA PRO A 126 -0.04 -20.10 1.85
C PRO A 126 -0.08 -21.30 0.90
N THR A 127 -1.27 -21.81 0.58
CA THR A 127 -1.48 -22.90 -0.39
C THR A 127 -1.29 -22.47 -1.85
N HIS A 128 -1.29 -21.17 -2.15
CA HIS A 128 -1.16 -20.60 -3.48
C HIS A 128 -0.20 -19.39 -3.51
N PRO A 129 1.09 -19.59 -3.22
CA PRO A 129 2.05 -18.49 -3.06
C PRO A 129 2.26 -17.66 -4.34
N GLN A 130 2.03 -18.24 -5.52
CA GLN A 130 2.15 -17.59 -6.83
C GLN A 130 0.90 -16.78 -7.23
N ARG A 131 -0.12 -16.73 -6.36
CA ARG A 131 -1.42 -16.09 -6.65
C ARG A 131 -1.83 -15.18 -5.49
N PRO A 132 -1.04 -14.14 -5.18
CA PRO A 132 -1.43 -13.15 -4.19
C PRO A 132 -2.71 -12.41 -4.62
N LEU A 133 -3.36 -11.74 -3.68
CA LEU A 133 -4.57 -10.93 -3.87
C LEU A 133 -5.84 -11.69 -4.28
N VAL A 134 -5.78 -13.00 -4.52
CA VAL A 134 -6.97 -13.85 -4.68
C VAL A 134 -7.19 -14.62 -3.38
N LEU A 135 -8.31 -14.37 -2.70
CA LEU A 135 -8.61 -14.94 -1.39
C LEU A 135 -9.83 -15.86 -1.46
N LYS A 136 -9.71 -17.09 -0.97
CA LYS A 136 -10.83 -18.03 -0.88
C LYS A 136 -11.51 -17.95 0.48
N THR A 137 -12.84 -17.87 0.49
CA THR A 137 -13.62 -17.91 1.74
C THR A 137 -13.37 -19.22 2.51
N GLY A 138 -13.20 -19.11 3.84
CA GLY A 138 -12.91 -20.25 4.72
C GLY A 138 -11.47 -20.78 4.67
N VAL A 139 -10.61 -20.25 3.79
CA VAL A 139 -9.18 -20.59 3.75
C VAL A 139 -8.37 -19.50 4.47
N GLN A 140 -7.32 -19.92 5.18
CA GLN A 140 -6.43 -18.99 5.87
C GLN A 140 -5.53 -18.26 4.88
N PHE A 141 -5.34 -16.96 5.09
CA PHE A 141 -4.39 -16.14 4.35
C PHE A 141 -3.54 -15.31 5.30
N THR A 142 -2.41 -14.84 4.77
CA THR A 142 -1.44 -14.05 5.52
C THR A 142 -1.26 -12.66 4.91
N VAL A 143 -0.93 -11.70 5.77
CA VAL A 143 -0.54 -10.33 5.40
C VAL A 143 0.57 -9.90 6.34
N LYS A 144 1.58 -9.20 5.84
CA LYS A 144 2.64 -8.61 6.66
C LYS A 144 2.67 -7.11 6.47
N LEU A 145 2.59 -6.37 7.57
CA LEU A 145 2.73 -4.92 7.62
C LEU A 145 4.11 -4.56 8.16
N ARG A 146 4.62 -3.40 7.76
CA ARG A 146 5.88 -2.84 8.26
C ARG A 146 5.74 -1.34 8.46
N LEU A 147 6.30 -0.85 9.57
CA LEU A 147 6.56 0.57 9.74
C LEU A 147 8.01 0.85 9.30
N LEU A 148 8.19 1.71 8.30
CA LEU A 148 9.52 2.03 7.78
C LEU A 148 10.32 2.91 8.74
N VAL A 149 9.66 3.59 9.68
CA VAL A 149 10.30 4.30 10.79
C VAL A 149 10.64 3.31 11.91
N LYS A 150 11.94 3.09 12.16
CA LYS A 150 12.44 2.18 13.20
C LYS A 150 12.87 2.97 14.43
N LEU A 151 11.94 3.18 15.36
CA LEU A 151 12.22 3.80 16.66
C LEU A 151 12.00 2.78 17.77
N GLN A 152 12.97 2.64 18.69
CA GLN A 152 12.88 1.67 19.79
C GLN A 152 11.67 1.93 20.69
N GLU A 153 11.32 3.20 20.86
CA GLU A 153 10.16 3.69 21.63
C GLU A 153 8.82 3.19 21.08
N LEU A 154 8.76 2.70 19.84
CA LEU A 154 7.52 2.23 19.21
C LEU A 154 7.32 0.72 19.36
N ASN A 155 8.34 -0.02 19.80
CA ASN A 155 8.26 -1.47 19.95
C ASN A 155 7.15 -1.84 20.95
N TYR A 156 6.26 -2.75 20.57
CA TYR A 156 5.09 -3.17 21.34
C TYR A 156 4.00 -2.12 21.63
N ASN A 157 4.15 -0.89 21.15
CA ASN A 157 3.20 0.20 21.44
C ASN A 157 2.11 0.36 20.37
N LEU A 158 2.31 -0.21 19.17
CA LEU A 158 1.38 -0.07 18.06
C LEU A 158 0.53 -1.34 17.90
N LYS A 159 -0.74 -1.25 18.30
CA LYS A 159 -1.73 -2.31 18.09
C LYS A 159 -2.45 -2.07 16.77
N VAL A 160 -2.21 -2.92 15.79
CA VAL A 160 -2.85 -2.85 14.47
C VAL A 160 -4.14 -3.63 14.46
N LYS A 161 -5.19 -3.06 13.90
CA LYS A 161 -6.48 -3.69 13.62
C LYS A 161 -6.68 -3.86 12.13
N VAL A 162 -7.19 -5.01 11.71
CA VAL A 162 -7.54 -5.29 10.32
C VAL A 162 -9.05 -5.11 10.13
N LEU A 163 -9.42 -4.45 9.04
CA LEU A 163 -10.78 -4.19 8.62
C LEU A 163 -10.94 -4.61 7.16
N PHE A 164 -12.13 -5.08 6.79
CA PHE A 164 -12.44 -5.43 5.40
C PHE A 164 -13.43 -4.42 4.83
N ASP A 165 -13.13 -3.93 3.63
CA ASP A 165 -13.90 -2.93 2.88
C ASP A 165 -14.35 -1.71 3.72
N LYS A 166 -13.46 -1.21 4.59
CA LYS A 166 -13.69 0.05 5.30
C LYS A 166 -13.79 1.19 4.27
N ASP A 167 -14.81 2.04 4.40
CA ASP A 167 -15.05 3.21 3.55
C ASP A 167 -15.15 2.91 2.04
N VAL A 168 -15.58 1.69 1.69
CA VAL A 168 -15.82 1.28 0.30
C VAL A 168 -17.21 1.72 -0.13
N ASN A 169 -17.28 2.74 -0.98
CA ASN A 169 -18.52 3.32 -1.50
C ASN A 169 -19.32 2.29 -2.33
N GLU A 170 -18.64 1.38 -3.03
CA GLU A 170 -19.21 0.31 -3.83
C GLU A 170 -20.15 -0.59 -3.02
N ARG A 171 -19.99 -0.68 -1.69
CA ARG A 171 -20.91 -1.39 -0.78
C ARG A 171 -22.34 -0.85 -0.82
N ASN A 172 -22.51 0.42 -1.17
CA ASN A 172 -23.79 1.10 -1.23
C ASN A 172 -24.19 1.42 -2.68
N THR A 173 -23.21 1.70 -3.55
CA THR A 173 -23.45 2.12 -4.93
C THR A 173 -23.61 0.95 -5.91
N VAL A 174 -22.90 -0.16 -5.71
CA VAL A 174 -22.95 -1.32 -6.62
C VAL A 174 -24.00 -2.32 -6.13
N LYS A 175 -25.10 -2.44 -6.89
CA LYS A 175 -26.15 -3.42 -6.61
C LYS A 175 -25.58 -4.83 -6.65
N GLY A 176 -25.78 -5.61 -5.59
CA GLY A 176 -25.31 -7.00 -5.49
C GLY A 176 -23.90 -7.17 -4.92
N PHE A 177 -23.20 -6.08 -4.54
CA PHE A 177 -21.85 -6.16 -3.97
C PHE A 177 -21.82 -7.00 -2.69
N ARG A 178 -21.04 -8.08 -2.70
CA ARG A 178 -20.95 -9.03 -1.58
C ARG A 178 -20.20 -8.41 -0.41
N LYS A 179 -20.57 -8.83 0.80
CA LYS A 179 -19.94 -8.37 2.05
C LYS A 179 -19.28 -9.53 2.75
N PHE A 180 -18.09 -9.29 3.30
CA PHE A 180 -17.30 -10.31 3.99
C PHE A 180 -16.86 -9.81 5.35
N ASN A 181 -16.80 -10.74 6.30
CA ASN A 181 -16.26 -10.54 7.63
C ASN A 181 -14.91 -11.25 7.75
N ILE A 182 -13.97 -10.59 8.42
CA ILE A 182 -12.70 -11.19 8.81
C ILE A 182 -12.93 -12.05 10.05
N LEU A 183 -12.50 -13.30 9.99
CA LEU A 183 -12.43 -14.22 11.11
C LEU A 183 -10.96 -14.42 11.51
N GLY A 184 -10.76 -14.84 12.77
CA GLY A 184 -9.45 -15.03 13.37
C GLY A 184 -8.98 -13.81 14.17
N THR A 185 -7.66 -13.67 14.29
CA THR A 185 -7.03 -12.61 15.08
C THR A 185 -7.02 -11.29 14.31
N HIS A 186 -8.04 -10.47 14.52
CA HIS A 186 -8.23 -9.18 13.85
C HIS A 186 -7.37 -8.04 14.40
N THR A 187 -6.64 -8.26 15.51
CA THR A 187 -5.65 -7.30 16.03
C THR A 187 -4.31 -7.94 16.30
N LYS A 188 -3.21 -7.28 15.93
CA LYS A 188 -1.84 -7.74 16.17
C LYS A 188 -0.98 -6.56 16.61
N VAL A 189 -0.13 -6.78 17.61
CA VAL A 189 0.84 -5.77 18.05
C VAL A 189 2.07 -5.84 17.17
N MET A 190 2.55 -4.69 16.67
CA MET A 190 3.80 -4.61 15.94
C MET A 190 4.99 -4.78 16.88
N ASN A 191 5.96 -5.60 16.46
CA ASN A 191 7.18 -5.87 17.21
C ASN A 191 8.39 -5.93 16.27
N MET A 192 9.59 -5.89 16.86
CA MET A 192 10.86 -6.02 16.12
C MET A 192 11.37 -7.46 16.05
N GLU A 193 10.77 -8.38 16.81
CA GLU A 193 11.24 -9.78 16.95
C GLU A 193 10.78 -10.67 15.78
N GLU A 194 9.64 -10.36 15.15
CA GLU A 194 9.09 -11.16 14.05
C GLU A 194 9.88 -11.03 12.74
N SER A 195 10.76 -10.03 12.62
CA SER A 195 11.54 -9.78 11.41
C SER A 195 13.04 -10.00 11.66
N THR A 196 13.68 -10.76 10.78
CA THR A 196 15.13 -11.07 10.83
C THR A 196 16.03 -9.83 10.83
N ASN A 197 15.54 -8.72 10.28
CA ASN A 197 16.27 -7.45 10.17
C ASN A 197 16.00 -6.50 11.35
N GLY A 198 15.28 -6.97 12.39
CA GLY A 198 14.87 -6.16 13.54
C GLY A 198 13.95 -5.00 13.14
N SER A 199 13.14 -5.16 12.08
CA SER A 199 12.21 -4.15 11.59
C SER A 199 10.88 -4.25 12.34
N LEU A 200 10.26 -3.09 12.60
CA LEU A 200 8.96 -3.04 13.26
C LEU A 200 7.86 -3.51 12.29
N ALA A 201 7.32 -4.70 12.55
CA ALA A 201 6.38 -5.36 11.67
C ALA A 201 5.26 -6.06 12.45
N ALA A 202 4.16 -6.35 11.77
CA ALA A 202 3.11 -7.23 12.27
C ALA A 202 2.70 -8.20 11.17
N GLU A 203 2.85 -9.50 11.43
CA GLU A 203 2.38 -10.54 10.53
C GLU A 203 1.06 -11.16 11.03
N PHE A 204 0.03 -11.08 10.20
CA PHE A 204 -1.22 -11.79 10.39
C PHE A 204 -1.17 -13.10 9.62
N ARG A 205 -1.28 -14.26 10.29
CA ARG A 205 -1.13 -15.58 9.64
C ARG A 205 -2.42 -16.40 9.50
N HIS A 206 -3.43 -16.11 10.33
CA HIS A 206 -4.63 -16.93 10.46
C HIS A 206 -5.91 -16.11 10.17
N LEU A 207 -5.82 -15.17 9.24
CA LEU A 207 -7.00 -14.43 8.78
C LEU A 207 -7.83 -15.31 7.84
N GLN A 208 -9.14 -15.24 7.96
CA GLN A 208 -10.08 -15.92 7.07
C GLN A 208 -11.21 -14.97 6.69
N LEU A 209 -11.80 -15.16 5.51
CA LEU A 209 -12.99 -14.44 5.10
C LEU A 209 -14.22 -15.35 5.16
N LYS A 210 -15.31 -14.82 5.71
CA LYS A 210 -16.63 -15.44 5.67
C LYS A 210 -17.64 -14.47 5.07
N GLU A 211 -18.39 -14.93 4.08
CA GLU A 211 -19.44 -14.15 3.46
C GLU A 211 -20.57 -13.84 4.46
N GLN A 212 -20.98 -12.58 4.50
CA GLN A 212 -22.11 -12.11 5.28
C GLN A 212 -23.39 -12.26 4.45
N LYS A 213 -24.13 -13.33 4.71
CA LYS A 213 -25.43 -13.56 4.08
C LYS A 213 -26.51 -12.79 4.82
N ASN A 214 -27.00 -11.71 4.23
CA ASN A 214 -28.19 -11.01 4.73
C ASN A 214 -29.45 -11.66 4.14
N ALA A 215 -30.47 -11.89 4.97
CA ALA A 215 -31.76 -12.41 4.53
C ALA A 215 -32.45 -11.38 3.62
N GLY A 216 -32.60 -11.70 2.33
CA GLY A 216 -33.35 -10.88 1.36
C GLY A 216 -32.59 -10.52 0.08
N THR A 217 -31.24 -10.51 0.08
CA THR A 217 -30.45 -10.14 -1.10
C THR A 217 -30.02 -11.37 -1.90
N ARG A 218 -30.99 -12.20 -2.33
CA ARG A 218 -30.75 -13.22 -3.37
C ARG A 218 -31.00 -12.60 -4.73
N THR A 219 -30.07 -11.79 -5.20
CA THR A 219 -30.00 -11.44 -6.62
C THR A 219 -28.56 -11.61 -7.07
N ASN A 220 -28.28 -12.72 -7.77
CA ASN A 220 -27.09 -12.90 -8.60
C ASN A 220 -27.12 -11.98 -9.84
N GLU A 221 -27.70 -10.78 -9.70
CA GLU A 221 -27.91 -9.77 -10.75
C GLU A 221 -27.12 -8.50 -10.40
N GLY A 222 -25.86 -8.68 -10.01
CA GLY A 222 -24.89 -7.59 -10.01
C GLY A 222 -24.36 -7.38 -11.43
N PRO A 223 -23.92 -6.15 -11.78
CA PRO A 223 -23.31 -5.87 -13.08
C PRO A 223 -21.96 -6.57 -13.27
N LEU A 224 -21.30 -6.97 -12.19
CA LEU A 224 -20.00 -7.66 -12.19
C LEU A 224 -20.17 -9.13 -11.85
N ILE A 225 -19.37 -9.99 -12.48
CA ILE A 225 -19.26 -11.39 -12.04
C ILE A 225 -18.43 -11.47 -10.76
N VAL A 226 -18.65 -12.52 -9.97
CA VAL A 226 -17.98 -12.80 -8.69
C VAL A 226 -16.46 -12.59 -8.70
N THR A 227 -15.79 -12.83 -9.84
CA THR A 227 -14.34 -12.73 -10.00
C THR A 227 -13.85 -11.36 -10.46
N GLU A 228 -14.75 -10.42 -10.72
CA GLU A 228 -14.47 -9.03 -11.10
C GLU A 228 -14.82 -8.04 -9.99
N GLU A 229 -15.36 -8.52 -8.86
CA GLU A 229 -15.56 -7.72 -7.66
C GLU A 229 -14.25 -7.57 -6.90
N LEU A 230 -13.80 -6.32 -6.76
CA LEU A 230 -12.60 -5.95 -6.03
C LEU A 230 -12.95 -5.47 -4.62
N HIS A 231 -12.20 -5.96 -3.65
CA HIS A 231 -12.32 -5.63 -2.23
C HIS A 231 -11.00 -5.07 -1.70
N SER A 232 -10.99 -4.51 -0.49
CA SER A 232 -9.74 -4.05 0.14
C SER A 232 -9.63 -4.41 1.61
N LEU A 233 -8.42 -4.73 2.06
CA LEU A 233 -8.08 -4.83 3.48
C LEU A 233 -7.50 -3.49 3.94
N SER A 234 -8.08 -2.92 4.98
CA SER A 234 -7.60 -1.71 5.64
C SER A 234 -6.97 -2.06 6.98
N PHE A 235 -5.86 -1.42 7.30
CA PHE A 235 -5.10 -1.63 8.51
C PHE A 235 -5.01 -0.31 9.24
N GLU A 236 -5.42 -0.30 10.51
CA GLU A 236 -5.44 0.89 11.34
C GLU A 236 -4.61 0.66 12.59
N THR A 237 -3.87 1.68 12.99
CA THR A 237 -3.29 1.76 14.32
C THR A 237 -3.18 3.20 14.75
N GLN A 238 -2.98 3.43 16.04
CA GLN A 238 -2.82 4.75 16.59
C GLN A 238 -1.52 4.80 17.39
N LEU A 239 -0.70 5.78 17.07
CA LEU A 239 0.48 6.12 17.85
C LEU A 239 0.07 7.08 18.97
N CYS A 240 0.16 6.61 20.21
CA CYS A 240 -0.08 7.42 21.40
C CYS A 240 1.24 7.65 22.15
N GLN A 241 1.74 8.89 22.13
CA GLN A 241 2.87 9.35 22.95
C GLN A 241 2.46 10.62 23.74
N PRO A 242 3.20 11.00 24.79
CA PRO A 242 2.88 12.21 25.57
C PRO A 242 2.84 13.47 24.68
N GLY A 243 1.63 14.04 24.52
CA GLY A 243 1.40 15.20 23.67
C GLY A 243 1.53 14.90 22.17
N LEU A 244 1.24 13.66 21.74
CA LEU A 244 1.24 13.25 20.35
C LEU A 244 0.27 12.08 20.14
N VAL A 245 -0.78 12.29 19.34
CA VAL A 245 -1.68 11.23 18.89
C VAL A 245 -1.72 11.27 17.38
N ILE A 246 -1.32 10.18 16.72
CA ILE A 246 -1.31 10.08 15.25
C ILE A 246 -1.99 8.79 14.84
N ASP A 247 -3.04 8.91 14.04
CA ASP A 247 -3.69 7.78 13.39
C ASP A 247 -2.91 7.38 12.13
N LEU A 248 -2.62 6.08 12.02
CA LEU A 248 -1.95 5.47 10.89
C LEU A 248 -2.94 4.53 10.20
N GLU A 249 -3.16 4.73 8.91
CA GLU A 249 -3.98 3.86 8.06
C GLU A 249 -3.21 3.48 6.80
N THR A 250 -3.31 2.21 6.40
CA THR A 250 -2.81 1.74 5.10
C THR A 250 -3.72 0.65 4.56
N THR A 251 -3.73 0.45 3.25
CA THR A 251 -4.56 -0.57 2.61
C THR A 251 -3.75 -1.54 1.76
N SER A 252 -4.24 -2.77 1.63
CA SER A 252 -3.74 -3.69 0.62
C SER A 252 -4.05 -3.19 -0.79
N LEU A 253 -3.39 -3.78 -1.79
CA LEU A 253 -3.92 -3.74 -3.15
C LEU A 253 -5.30 -4.41 -3.20
N PRO A 254 -6.11 -4.11 -4.22
CA PRO A 254 -7.42 -4.73 -4.35
C PRO A 254 -7.34 -6.25 -4.43
N VAL A 255 -8.26 -6.91 -3.73
CA VAL A 255 -8.33 -8.36 -3.62
C VAL A 255 -9.61 -8.89 -4.27
N VAL A 256 -9.53 -10.07 -4.88
CA VAL A 256 -10.69 -10.80 -5.40
C VAL A 256 -11.06 -11.91 -4.42
N VAL A 257 -12.33 -11.97 -4.02
CA VAL A 257 -12.82 -13.00 -3.09
C VAL A 257 -13.60 -14.09 -3.83
N ILE A 258 -13.09 -15.32 -3.75
CA ILE A 258 -13.65 -16.51 -4.40
C ILE A 258 -14.24 -17.49 -3.37
N SER A 259 -15.20 -18.31 -3.80
CA SER A 259 -15.79 -19.37 -2.96
C SER A 259 -15.22 -20.76 -3.30
N ASN A 260 -14.85 -20.98 -4.56
CA ASN A 260 -14.28 -22.24 -5.04
C ASN A 260 -12.96 -22.02 -5.78
N VAL A 261 -12.04 -22.98 -5.69
CA VAL A 261 -10.74 -22.98 -6.38
C VAL A 261 -10.90 -22.96 -7.90
N SER A 262 -12.01 -23.48 -8.44
CA SER A 262 -12.31 -23.38 -9.88
C SER A 262 -12.41 -21.94 -10.40
N GLN A 263 -12.67 -20.96 -9.52
CA GLN A 263 -12.75 -19.54 -9.85
C GLN A 263 -11.38 -18.84 -9.82
N LEU A 264 -10.35 -19.51 -9.28
CA LEU A 264 -9.03 -18.93 -9.10
C LEU A 264 -8.38 -18.45 -10.41
N PRO A 265 -8.48 -19.17 -11.55
CA PRO A 265 -7.95 -18.66 -12.83
C PRO A 265 -8.60 -17.34 -13.27
N SER A 266 -9.92 -17.22 -13.15
CA SER A 266 -10.66 -16.01 -13.51
C SER A 266 -10.38 -14.85 -12.55
N GLY A 267 -10.35 -15.12 -11.23
CA GLY A 267 -9.96 -14.11 -10.25
C GLY A 267 -8.51 -13.64 -10.43
N TRP A 268 -7.61 -14.55 -10.80
CA TRP A 268 -6.22 -14.20 -11.11
C TRP A 268 -6.12 -13.29 -12.33
N ALA A 269 -6.89 -13.55 -13.39
CA ALA A 269 -6.93 -12.67 -14.55
C ALA A 269 -7.35 -11.24 -14.19
N SER A 270 -8.29 -11.06 -13.26
CA SER A 270 -8.70 -9.73 -12.76
C SER A 270 -7.56 -9.03 -12.03
N ILE A 271 -6.82 -9.76 -11.20
CA ILE A 271 -5.63 -9.23 -10.51
C ILE A 271 -4.52 -8.88 -11.51
N LEU A 272 -4.27 -9.70 -12.53
CA LEU A 272 -3.30 -9.39 -13.59
C LEU A 272 -3.67 -8.11 -14.32
N TRP A 273 -4.93 -7.97 -14.75
CA TRP A 273 -5.38 -6.80 -15.50
C TRP A 273 -5.35 -5.52 -14.68
N TYR A 274 -5.77 -5.60 -13.42
CA TYR A 274 -5.70 -4.48 -12.49
C TYR A 274 -4.27 -3.99 -12.31
N ASN A 275 -3.35 -4.86 -11.87
CA ASN A 275 -1.99 -4.45 -11.54
C ASN A 275 -1.13 -4.14 -12.78
N MET A 276 -1.52 -4.60 -13.96
CA MET A 276 -0.85 -4.25 -15.21
C MET A 276 -1.17 -2.82 -15.67
N LEU A 277 -2.39 -2.33 -15.43
CA LEU A 277 -2.91 -1.11 -16.05
C LEU A 277 -3.13 0.04 -15.06
N VAL A 278 -3.28 -0.26 -13.77
CA VAL A 278 -3.62 0.74 -12.76
C VAL A 278 -2.38 1.21 -12.03
N THR A 279 -2.21 2.53 -11.96
CA THR A 279 -1.21 3.20 -11.13
C THR A 279 -1.76 3.59 -9.75
N GLU A 280 -3.08 3.77 -9.63
CA GLU A 280 -3.75 4.17 -8.39
C GLU A 280 -4.22 2.98 -7.53
N PRO A 281 -3.86 2.90 -6.24
CA PRO A 281 -4.06 1.68 -5.44
C PRO A 281 -5.51 1.40 -5.01
N ARG A 282 -6.50 2.28 -5.24
CA ARG A 282 -7.83 2.20 -4.61
C ARG A 282 -9.03 2.34 -5.57
N ASN A 283 -8.90 1.93 -6.84
CA ASN A 283 -10.02 1.94 -7.77
C ASN A 283 -10.76 0.59 -7.77
N LEU A 284 -11.64 0.36 -6.80
CA LEU A 284 -12.39 -0.91 -6.70
C LEU A 284 -13.45 -1.07 -7.80
N SER A 285 -13.85 0.04 -8.42
CA SER A 285 -14.76 0.10 -9.58
C SER A 285 -14.08 -0.12 -10.93
N PHE A 286 -12.79 -0.47 -10.96
CA PHE A 286 -11.97 -0.58 -12.17
C PHE A 286 -12.58 -1.48 -13.26
N LEU A 287 -13.16 -2.62 -12.86
CA LEU A 287 -13.70 -3.60 -13.80
C LEU A 287 -15.11 -3.28 -14.29
N LEU A 288 -15.73 -2.18 -13.85
CA LEU A 288 -16.96 -1.67 -14.47
C LEU A 288 -16.69 -1.14 -15.89
N ASN A 289 -15.51 -0.54 -16.11
CA ASN A 289 -15.06 -0.03 -17.41
C ASN A 289 -13.56 -0.35 -17.59
N PRO A 290 -13.20 -1.62 -17.86
CA PRO A 290 -11.81 -2.03 -17.90
C PRO A 290 -11.10 -1.41 -19.12
N PRO A 291 -9.97 -0.69 -18.91
CA PRO A 291 -9.20 -0.13 -20.01
C PRO A 291 -8.58 -1.23 -20.88
N CYS A 292 -8.30 -0.88 -22.14
CA CYS A 292 -7.58 -1.76 -23.04
C CYS A 292 -6.09 -1.81 -22.69
N ALA A 293 -5.51 -3.00 -22.72
CA ALA A 293 -4.08 -3.21 -22.54
C ALA A 293 -3.34 -3.13 -23.88
N ARG A 294 -2.12 -2.58 -23.88
CA ARG A 294 -1.22 -2.71 -25.03
C ARG A 294 -0.64 -4.11 -25.08
N TRP A 295 -0.46 -4.66 -26.29
CA TRP A 295 0.11 -6.00 -26.45
C TRP A 295 1.52 -6.12 -25.85
N SER A 296 2.36 -5.10 -26.00
CA SER A 296 3.69 -5.07 -25.37
C SER A 296 3.64 -5.36 -23.87
N GLN A 297 2.77 -4.67 -23.12
CA GLN A 297 2.55 -4.90 -21.69
C GLN A 297 1.97 -6.28 -21.40
N LEU A 298 0.94 -6.69 -22.15
CA LEU A 298 0.28 -7.97 -21.94
C LEU A 298 1.21 -9.16 -22.21
N SER A 299 2.01 -9.09 -23.27
CA SER A 299 2.97 -10.14 -23.63
C SER A 299 4.04 -10.35 -22.57
N GLU A 300 4.51 -9.27 -21.95
CA GLU A 300 5.47 -9.30 -20.84
C GLU A 300 4.85 -9.96 -19.60
N VAL A 301 3.64 -9.55 -19.21
CA VAL A 301 2.92 -10.15 -18.07
C VAL A 301 2.63 -11.63 -18.31
N LEU A 302 2.28 -12.02 -19.53
CA LEU A 302 2.11 -13.43 -19.90
C LEU A 302 3.42 -14.20 -19.75
N SER A 303 4.55 -13.65 -20.22
CA SER A 303 5.88 -14.25 -20.04
C SER A 303 6.18 -14.50 -18.55
N TRP A 304 5.86 -13.54 -17.67
CA TRP A 304 6.00 -13.69 -16.22
C TRP A 304 5.14 -14.83 -15.64
N GLN A 305 3.94 -15.09 -16.20
CA GLN A 305 3.11 -16.21 -15.75
C GLN A 305 3.78 -17.57 -16.03
N PHE A 306 4.53 -17.68 -17.12
CA PHE A 306 5.27 -18.90 -17.45
C PHE A 306 6.52 -19.04 -16.58
N SER A 307 7.30 -17.96 -16.41
CA SER A 307 8.54 -18.00 -15.62
C SER A 307 8.31 -18.15 -14.11
N SER A 308 7.16 -17.72 -13.59
CA SER A 308 6.83 -17.89 -12.17
C SER A 308 6.52 -19.34 -11.79
N VAL A 309 6.10 -20.16 -12.75
CA VAL A 309 5.75 -21.59 -12.56
C VAL A 309 6.85 -22.52 -13.10
N THR A 310 7.61 -22.09 -14.11
CA THR A 310 8.63 -22.91 -14.77
C THR A 310 10.01 -22.28 -14.66
N LYS A 311 11.07 -23.09 -14.52
CA LYS A 311 12.46 -22.59 -14.42
C LYS A 311 13.07 -22.09 -15.75
N LYS A 312 12.27 -21.92 -16.82
CA LYS A 312 12.77 -21.52 -18.16
C LYS A 312 12.37 -20.08 -18.50
N VAL A 313 13.32 -19.37 -19.12
CA VAL A 313 13.27 -17.94 -19.45
C VAL A 313 12.59 -17.71 -20.80
N SER A 314 11.60 -16.81 -20.78
CA SER A 314 10.99 -16.05 -21.89
C SER A 314 10.22 -16.81 -22.97
N MET A 315 9.07 -16.23 -23.35
CA MET A 315 8.32 -16.60 -24.57
C MET A 315 9.08 -16.33 -25.88
N VAL A 316 10.32 -15.83 -25.86
CA VAL A 316 11.09 -15.58 -27.10
C VAL A 316 11.43 -16.90 -27.81
N ASP A 317 11.56 -18.00 -27.06
CA ASP A 317 11.82 -19.34 -27.59
C ASP A 317 10.54 -20.16 -27.87
N THR A 318 9.35 -19.58 -27.65
CA THR A 318 8.08 -20.19 -28.06
C THR A 318 7.57 -19.44 -29.31
N PRO A 319 7.26 -20.10 -30.44
CA PRO A 319 7.01 -19.41 -31.71
C PRO A 319 5.85 -18.41 -31.62
N PRO A 320 5.68 -17.50 -32.62
CA PRO A 320 4.59 -16.51 -32.75
C PRO A 320 3.17 -17.12 -32.89
N CYS A 321 2.95 -18.34 -32.38
CA CYS A 321 1.67 -19.03 -32.31
C CYS A 321 0.73 -18.44 -31.26
N SER A 322 1.22 -17.86 -30.15
CA SER A 322 0.35 -17.16 -29.19
C SER A 322 -0.15 -15.83 -29.76
N GLU A 323 0.72 -15.03 -30.38
CA GLU A 323 0.32 -13.82 -31.10
C GLU A 323 -0.67 -14.10 -32.22
N LYS A 324 -0.37 -15.03 -33.14
CA LYS A 324 -1.25 -15.32 -34.29
C LYS A 324 -2.62 -15.88 -33.88
N ASN A 325 -2.70 -16.63 -32.78
CA ASN A 325 -3.98 -17.17 -32.28
C ASN A 325 -4.87 -16.10 -31.61
N TYR A 326 -4.29 -15.02 -31.07
CA TYR A 326 -5.04 -13.93 -30.41
C TYR A 326 -5.23 -12.68 -31.27
N LEU A 327 -4.27 -12.34 -32.13
CA LEU A 327 -4.24 -11.12 -32.96
C LEU A 327 -4.75 -11.34 -34.38
N GLY A 328 -4.88 -12.58 -34.84
CA GLY A 328 -5.11 -12.89 -36.25
C GLY A 328 -3.87 -12.57 -37.11
N PRO A 329 -3.94 -12.79 -38.44
CA PRO A 329 -2.77 -12.69 -39.33
C PRO A 329 -2.13 -11.30 -39.45
N ASN A 330 -2.72 -10.24 -38.89
CA ASN A 330 -2.25 -8.85 -38.98
C ASN A 330 -1.87 -8.25 -37.60
N ALA A 331 -1.16 -9.02 -36.77
CA ALA A 331 -0.66 -8.57 -35.48
C ALA A 331 0.25 -7.34 -35.63
N ARG A 332 -0.13 -6.20 -35.04
CA ARG A 332 0.74 -5.03 -34.87
C ARG A 332 1.24 -5.01 -33.41
N PRO A 333 2.53 -4.67 -33.17
CA PRO A 333 3.09 -4.55 -31.82
C PRO A 333 2.32 -3.58 -30.90
N ASP A 334 1.64 -2.58 -31.48
CA ASP A 334 0.84 -1.58 -30.78
C ASP A 334 -0.67 -1.91 -30.68
N GLY A 335 -1.05 -3.18 -30.87
CA GLY A 335 -2.45 -3.61 -30.74
C GLY A 335 -3.01 -3.38 -29.34
N PHE A 336 -4.19 -2.76 -29.26
CA PHE A 336 -4.96 -2.63 -28.01
C PHE A 336 -5.90 -3.84 -27.84
N HIS A 337 -5.85 -4.45 -26.67
CA HIS A 337 -6.64 -5.62 -26.30
C HIS A 337 -7.65 -5.25 -25.22
N SER A 338 -8.93 -5.50 -25.49
CA SER A 338 -9.99 -5.32 -24.49
C SER A 338 -10.08 -6.53 -23.57
N TRP A 339 -10.48 -6.28 -22.33
CA TRP A 339 -10.76 -7.28 -21.31
C TRP A 339 -11.67 -8.42 -21.83
N ASP A 340 -12.74 -8.08 -22.54
CA ASP A 340 -13.69 -9.03 -23.11
C ASP A 340 -13.06 -10.02 -24.09
N LYS A 341 -12.04 -9.61 -24.85
CA LYS A 341 -11.36 -10.52 -25.78
C LYS A 341 -10.47 -11.51 -25.05
N VAL A 342 -9.88 -11.12 -23.92
CA VAL A 342 -8.93 -11.94 -23.16
C VAL A 342 -9.65 -12.95 -22.26
N LEU A 343 -10.80 -12.58 -21.67
CA LEU A 343 -11.56 -13.47 -20.78
C LEU A 343 -12.88 -13.98 -21.36
N VAL A 344 -13.64 -13.13 -22.05
CA VAL A 344 -15.04 -13.42 -22.45
C VAL A 344 -15.11 -14.16 -23.79
N GLY A 345 -13.98 -14.39 -24.46
CA GLY A 345 -13.88 -15.11 -25.74
C GLY A 345 -14.52 -16.51 -25.78
N LYS A 346 -14.90 -17.10 -24.63
CA LYS A 346 -15.66 -18.36 -24.56
C LYS A 346 -17.15 -18.23 -24.18
N HIS A 347 -17.59 -17.17 -23.50
CA HIS A 347 -19.00 -17.08 -23.07
C HIS A 347 -19.97 -16.74 -24.21
N LYS A 348 -19.52 -16.08 -25.29
CA LYS A 348 -20.36 -15.81 -26.47
C LYS A 348 -20.52 -17.02 -27.42
N ARG A 349 -19.71 -18.07 -27.32
CA ARG A 349 -19.83 -19.25 -28.22
C ARG A 349 -20.79 -20.34 -27.73
N ILE A 350 -21.29 -20.26 -26.49
CA ILE A 350 -22.18 -21.30 -25.92
C ILE A 350 -23.67 -20.97 -26.14
N LYS A 351 -24.02 -19.77 -26.61
CA LYS A 351 -25.42 -19.39 -26.91
C LYS A 351 -25.83 -19.53 -28.39
N ASN A 352 -24.92 -19.86 -29.29
CA ASN A 352 -25.21 -20.03 -30.71
C ASN A 352 -24.73 -21.41 -31.19
N PHE A 353 -25.46 -22.45 -30.83
CA PHE A 353 -25.64 -23.62 -31.69
C PHE A 353 -27.14 -23.92 -31.72
N PRO A 354 -27.74 -24.13 -32.91
CA PRO A 354 -29.17 -24.40 -33.05
C PRO A 354 -29.60 -25.69 -32.34
#